data_AF-A0A5J4QDW4-F1
#
_entry.id   AF-A0A5J4QDW4-F1
#
_cell.length_a   1.000
_cell.length_b   1.000
_cell.length_c   1.000
_cell.angle_alpha   90.00
_cell.angle_beta   90.00
_cell.angle_gamma   90.00
#
_symmetry.space_group_name_H-M   'P 1'
#
loop_
_entity.id
_entity.type
_entity.pdbx_description
1 polymer ?
#
loop_
_entity_poly.entity_id
_entity_poly.type
_entity_poly.pdbx_seq_one_letter_code
_entity_poly.pdbx_strand_id
1 'polypeptide(L)'
;MNHFSANYRKIVETLRTIESKKNFLHQIRKPKLSDIDLIGIDLTAEYMGIDSEYELFRMLPASLSGRIERSLYNRRRRRLFSHRERIRGGDVRENHL
;
A
#
# COMPACT_ATOMS: atom_id res chain seq x y z
N MET A 1 7.52 -16.65 -12.74
CA MET A 1 6.58 -16.16 -11.70
C MET A 1 7.21 -14.93 -11.05
N ASN A 2 6.46 -13.84 -10.92
CA ASN A 2 7.00 -12.66 -10.24
C ASN A 2 6.90 -12.87 -8.72
N HIS A 3 8.04 -13.01 -8.03
CA HIS A 3 8.11 -13.19 -6.57
C HIS A 3 7.32 -12.09 -5.83
N PHE A 4 7.30 -10.87 -6.40
CA PHE A 4 6.52 -9.75 -5.87
C PHE A 4 5.04 -10.08 -5.74
N SER A 5 4.42 -10.63 -6.80
CA SER A 5 2.98 -10.91 -6.82
C SER A 5 2.56 -11.96 -5.77
N ALA A 6 3.43 -12.92 -5.47
CA ALA A 6 3.15 -13.94 -4.46
C ALA A 6 3.21 -13.35 -3.04
N ASN A 7 4.25 -12.56 -2.75
CA ASN A 7 4.42 -11.89 -1.46
C ASN A 7 3.31 -10.87 -1.22
N TYR A 8 3.02 -10.03 -2.22
CA TYR A 8 1.93 -9.06 -2.22
C TYR A 8 0.59 -9.71 -1.88
N ARG A 9 0.27 -10.84 -2.51
CA ARG A 9 -0.99 -11.54 -2.26
C ARG A 9 -1.12 -11.98 -0.80
N LYS A 10 -0.08 -12.63 -0.26
CA LYS A 10 -0.06 -13.09 1.14
C LYS A 10 -0.21 -11.94 2.14
N ILE A 11 0.52 -10.83 1.89
CA ILE A 11 0.44 -9.62 2.72
C ILE A 11 -0.99 -9.05 2.68
N VAL A 12 -1.57 -8.87 1.49
CA VAL A 12 -2.91 -8.31 1.34
C VAL A 12 -4.00 -9.21 1.94
N GLU A 13 -3.88 -10.53 1.80
CA GLU A 13 -4.78 -11.49 2.46
C GLU A 13 -4.75 -11.30 3.98
N THR A 14 -3.55 -11.18 4.56
CA THR A 14 -3.38 -10.92 6.00
C THR A 14 -3.93 -9.55 6.41
N LEU A 15 -3.69 -8.49 5.62
CA LEU A 15 -4.26 -7.17 5.89
C LEU A 15 -5.80 -7.20 5.92
N ARG A 16 -6.42 -7.97 5.03
CA ARG A 16 -7.87 -8.09 4.95
C ARG A 16 -8.49 -8.89 6.11
N THR A 17 -7.72 -9.72 6.82
CA THR A 17 -8.22 -10.41 8.01
C THR A 17 -8.25 -9.50 9.24
N ILE A 18 -7.39 -8.48 9.28
CA ILE A 18 -7.29 -7.55 10.42
C ILE A 18 -8.03 -6.23 10.20
N GLU A 19 -8.23 -5.83 8.94
CA GLU A 19 -8.79 -4.52 8.60
C GLU A 19 -10.02 -4.69 7.70
N SER A 20 -11.17 -4.21 8.19
CA SER A 20 -12.46 -4.36 7.51
C SER A 20 -12.65 -3.33 6.38
N LYS A 21 -12.00 -2.17 6.49
CA LYS A 21 -12.16 -1.06 5.55
C LYS A 21 -11.08 -1.07 4.47
N LYS A 22 -11.48 -1.04 3.19
CA LYS A 22 -10.53 -1.04 2.06
C LYS A 22 -9.91 0.32 1.72
N ASN A 23 -10.61 1.42 2.03
CA ASN A 23 -10.18 2.78 1.72
C ASN A 23 -10.33 3.66 2.96
N PHE A 24 -9.28 4.38 3.33
CA PHE A 24 -9.23 5.25 4.49
C PHE A 24 -9.25 6.72 4.10
N LEU A 25 -8.61 7.06 2.97
CA LEU A 25 -8.51 8.43 2.50
C LEU A 25 -9.82 8.88 1.87
N HIS A 26 -10.27 10.08 2.22
CA HIS A 26 -11.27 10.79 1.45
C HIS A 26 -10.66 11.24 0.11
N GLN A 27 -11.26 10.80 -0.99
CA GLN A 27 -10.85 11.10 -2.37
C GLN A 27 -12.07 11.52 -3.19
N ILE A 28 -11.94 12.63 -3.92
CA ILE A 28 -13.01 13.15 -4.79
C ILE A 28 -13.37 12.14 -5.88
N ARG A 29 -12.35 11.50 -6.48
CA ARG A 29 -12.53 10.47 -7.50
C ARG A 29 -12.33 9.10 -6.89
N LYS A 30 -13.12 8.12 -7.32
CA LYS A 30 -12.96 6.72 -6.93
C LYS A 30 -11.59 6.21 -7.40
N PRO A 31 -10.71 5.75 -6.49
CA PRO A 31 -9.38 5.29 -6.88
C PRO A 31 -9.46 3.92 -7.57
N LYS A 32 -8.59 3.68 -8.55
CA LYS A 32 -8.43 2.38 -9.24
C LYS A 32 -7.70 1.34 -8.38
N LEU A 33 -6.88 1.80 -7.44
CA LEU A 33 -6.16 0.98 -6.45
C LEU A 33 -6.67 1.37 -5.05
N SER A 34 -7.10 0.40 -4.24
CA SER A 34 -7.59 0.70 -2.88
C SER A 34 -6.45 1.12 -1.95
N ASP A 35 -6.77 1.75 -0.82
CA ASP A 35 -5.74 2.12 0.15
C ASP A 35 -5.09 0.89 0.81
N ILE A 36 -5.87 -0.17 1.09
CA ILE A 36 -5.31 -1.47 1.55
C ILE A 36 -4.33 -2.04 0.52
N ASP A 37 -4.69 -2.02 -0.77
CA ASP A 37 -3.81 -2.58 -1.80
C ASP A 37 -2.52 -1.75 -1.92
N LEU A 38 -2.60 -0.43 -1.71
CA LEU A 38 -1.42 0.45 -1.69
C LEU A 38 -0.52 0.16 -0.47
N ILE A 39 -1.09 0.04 0.73
CA ILE A 39 -0.35 -0.37 1.93
C ILE A 39 0.28 -1.75 1.71
N GLY A 40 -0.44 -2.68 1.08
CA GLY A 40 0.09 -3.99 0.71
C GLY A 40 1.31 -3.90 -0.21
N ILE A 41 1.30 -3.02 -1.22
CA ILE A 41 2.46 -2.77 -2.08
C ILE A 41 3.65 -2.25 -1.26
N ASP A 42 3.41 -1.26 -0.39
CA ASP A 42 4.46 -0.62 0.41
C ASP A 42 5.11 -1.61 1.40
N LEU A 43 4.30 -2.40 2.11
CA LEU A 43 4.79 -3.47 2.99
C LEU A 43 5.51 -4.58 2.23
N THR A 44 5.08 -4.89 1.00
CA THR A 44 5.77 -5.88 0.15
C THR A 44 7.14 -5.36 -0.27
N ALA A 45 7.24 -4.08 -0.63
CA ALA A 45 8.50 -3.44 -0.99
C ALA A 45 9.50 -3.53 0.16
N GLU A 46 9.08 -3.15 1.37
CA GLU A 46 9.91 -3.25 2.57
C GLU A 46 10.29 -4.69 2.93
N TYR A 47 9.36 -5.63 2.87
CA TYR A 47 9.66 -7.06 3.09
C TYR A 47 10.72 -7.58 2.11
N MET A 48 10.70 -7.09 0.88
CA MET A 48 11.65 -7.45 -0.16
C MET A 48 12.94 -6.59 -0.16
N GLY A 49 13.07 -5.63 0.76
CA GLY A 49 14.21 -4.71 0.81
C GLY A 49 14.31 -3.74 -0.37
N ILE A 50 13.17 -3.38 -0.98
CA ILE A 50 13.10 -2.45 -2.12
C ILE A 50 12.91 -1.02 -1.60
N ASP A 51 14.00 -0.26 -1.53
CA ASP A 51 13.96 1.14 -1.06
C ASP A 51 13.74 2.16 -2.19
N SER A 52 13.94 1.74 -3.44
CA SER A 52 13.76 2.59 -4.61
C SER A 52 12.36 2.47 -5.20
N GLU A 53 11.63 3.59 -5.26
CA GLU A 53 10.33 3.66 -5.93
C GLU A 53 10.45 3.26 -7.42
N TYR A 54 11.52 3.68 -8.08
CA TYR A 54 11.75 3.33 -9.48
C TYR A 54 11.86 1.81 -9.67
N GLU A 55 12.59 1.15 -8.78
CA GLU A 55 12.76 -0.30 -8.78
C GLU A 55 11.45 -1.02 -8.44
N LEU A 56 10.72 -0.55 -7.43
CA LEU A 56 9.40 -1.06 -7.08
C LEU A 56 8.46 -1.07 -8.30
N PHE A 57 8.38 0.04 -9.03
CA PHE A 57 7.51 0.14 -10.20
C PHE A 57 7.97 -0.70 -11.40
N ARG A 58 9.25 -1.09 -11.47
CA ARG A 58 9.73 -2.09 -12.44
C ARG A 58 9.35 -3.51 -12.05
N MET A 59 9.29 -3.80 -10.76
CA MET A 59 8.92 -5.12 -10.24
C MET A 59 7.40 -5.31 -10.11
N LEU A 60 6.62 -4.22 -10.06
CA LEU A 60 5.16 -4.32 -9.95
C LEU A 60 4.54 -5.03 -11.17
N PRO A 61 3.66 -6.03 -10.97
CA PRO A 61 2.92 -6.63 -12.07
C PRO A 61 2.02 -5.59 -12.75
N ALA A 62 1.80 -5.75 -14.07
CA ALA A 62 0.97 -4.85 -14.88
C ALA A 62 -0.44 -4.62 -14.31
N SER A 63 -0.99 -5.64 -13.62
CA SER A 63 -2.28 -5.55 -12.93
C SER A 63 -2.31 -4.52 -11.79
N LEU A 64 -1.17 -4.18 -11.20
CA LEU A 64 -1.03 -3.17 -10.15
C LEU A 64 -0.49 -1.86 -10.69
N SER A 65 0.58 -1.88 -11.49
CA SER A 65 1.19 -0.68 -12.05
C SER A 65 0.26 0.07 -13.01
N GLY A 66 -0.64 -0.63 -13.72
CA GLY A 66 -1.68 0.00 -14.53
C GLY A 66 -2.81 0.67 -13.75
N ARG A 67 -2.87 0.49 -12.42
CA ARG A 67 -3.92 1.04 -11.55
C ARG A 67 -3.48 2.29 -10.77
N ILE A 68 -2.18 2.60 -10.74
CA ILE A 68 -1.68 3.77 -10.02
C ILE A 68 -0.44 4.34 -10.70
N GLU A 69 -0.41 5.67 -10.81
CA GLU A 69 0.78 6.38 -11.26
C GLU A 69 1.78 6.55 -10.11
N ARG A 70 3.07 6.59 -10.45
CA ARG A 70 4.19 6.77 -9.50
C ARG A 70 4.01 7.95 -8.53
N SER A 71 3.71 9.13 -9.08
CA SER A 71 3.48 10.34 -8.28
C SER A 71 2.27 10.21 -7.33
N LEU A 72 1.19 9.59 -7.80
CA LEU A 72 -0.01 9.33 -7.01
C LEU A 72 0.24 8.30 -5.90
N TYR A 73 1.03 7.27 -6.19
CA TYR A 73 1.47 6.28 -5.21
C TYR A 73 2.21 6.98 -4.06
N ASN A 74 3.25 7.76 -4.34
CA ASN A 74 3.99 8.48 -3.30
C ASN A 74 3.13 9.44 -2.49
N ARG A 75 2.22 10.15 -3.15
CA ARG A 75 1.31 11.07 -2.46
C ARG A 75 0.38 10.34 -1.50
N ARG A 76 -0.21 9.22 -1.94
CA ARG A 76 -1.13 8.42 -1.10
C ARG A 76 -0.38 7.63 -0.02
N ARG A 77 0.79 7.06 -0.34
CA ARG A 77 1.68 6.38 0.61
C ARG A 77 1.99 7.26 1.82
N ARG A 78 2.39 8.52 1.58
CA ARG A 78 2.64 9.50 2.66
C ARG A 78 1.40 9.77 3.51
N ARG A 79 0.22 9.91 2.90
CA ARG A 79 -1.05 10.12 3.62
C ARG A 79 -1.53 8.89 4.40
N LEU A 80 -1.08 7.69 4.00
CA LEU A 80 -1.43 6.43 4.63
C LEU A 80 -0.44 6.00 5.72
N PHE A 81 0.60 6.80 5.98
CA PHE A 81 1.62 6.50 6.99
C PHE A 81 1.00 6.13 8.35
N SER A 82 0.12 6.96 8.90
CA SER A 82 -0.53 6.70 10.20
C SER A 82 -1.33 5.39 10.22
N HIS A 83 -1.97 5.03 9.10
CA HIS A 83 -2.72 3.78 9.00
C HIS A 83 -1.79 2.57 8.99
N ARG A 84 -0.68 2.66 8.25
CA ARG A 84 0.36 1.63 8.20
C ARG A 84 1.01 1.42 9.57
N GLU A 85 1.30 2.49 10.31
CA GLU A 85 1.89 2.39 11.64
C GLU A 85 0.92 1.78 12.65
N ARG A 86 -0.37 2.13 12.60
CA ARG A 86 -1.42 1.47 13.41
C ARG A 86 -1.46 -0.04 13.15
N ILE A 87 -1.35 -0.47 11.89
CA ILE A 87 -1.32 -1.89 11.51
C ILE A 87 -0.10 -2.61 12.13
N ARG A 88 1.03 -1.93 12.36
CA ARG A 88 2.22 -2.50 13.02
C ARG A 88 2.06 -2.65 14.53
N GLY A 89 0.98 -2.14 15.11
CA GLY A 89 0.89 -1.94 16.56
C GLY A 89 1.70 -0.74 17.05
N GLY A 90 2.12 0.15 16.15
CA GLY A 90 2.70 1.43 16.51
C GLY A 90 1.60 2.32 17.12
N ASP A 91 1.83 2.81 18.32
CA ASP A 91 0.89 3.66 19.06
C ASP A 91 0.82 5.05 18.40
N VAL A 92 0.07 5.16 17.29
CA VAL A 92 -0.13 6.43 16.59
C VAL A 92 -1.22 7.19 17.31
N ARG A 93 -0.83 8.05 18.25
CA ARG A 93 -1.71 9.08 18.80
C ARG A 93 -2.39 9.81 17.65
N GLU A 94 -3.71 9.68 17.56
CA GLU A 94 -4.57 10.32 16.57
C GLU A 94 -4.40 11.84 16.65
N ASN A 95 -3.54 12.41 15.80
CA ASN A 95 -3.55 13.85 15.55
C ASN A 95 -4.67 14.13 14.54
N HIS A 96 -5.88 14.25 15.07
CA HIS A 96 -6.99 14.93 14.40
C HIS A 96 -6.67 16.44 14.36
N LEU A 97 -6.49 16.97 13.15
CA LEU A 97 -6.66 18.39 12.81
C LEU A 97 -7.61 18.47 11.61
#